data_AF-A0A1Q2HMV4-F1
#
_entry.id   AF-A0A1Q2HMV4-F1
#
_cell.length_a   1.000
_cell.length_b   1.000
_cell.length_c   1.000
_cell.angle_alpha   90.00
_cell.angle_beta   90.00
_cell.angle_gamma   90.00
#
_symmetry.space_group_name_H-M   'P 1'
#
loop_
_entity.id
_entity.type
_entity.pdbx_description
1 polymer ?
#
loop_
_entity_poly.entity_id
_entity_poly.type
_entity_poly.pdbx_seq_one_letter_code
_entity_poly.pdbx_strand_id
1 'polypeptide(L)'
;MGRVHTLRSWGQAKWTEELARFLLVWVALLGGALAFGENAHLGVDYFVGKLAPEARKLVKVFTQLTVLFFAIAVFIIGGVQVASANMDQTTAALTPALGVTMGHVYFALPIAGAFIILFTAEQLAETILEKDQQKEDN
;
A
#
# COMPACT_ATOMS: atom_id res chain seq x y z
N MET A 1 40.48 -42.55 11.10
CA MET A 1 39.20 -42.88 11.78
C MET A 1 38.94 -41.79 12.81
N GLY A 2 37.90 -40.96 12.67
CA GLY A 2 37.61 -39.88 13.63
C GLY A 2 36.53 -38.93 13.12
N ARG A 3 35.27 -39.36 13.28
CA ARG A 3 34.02 -38.78 12.80
C ARG A 3 33.87 -37.30 13.22
N VAL A 4 33.67 -36.40 12.24
CA VAL A 4 33.25 -35.02 12.50
C VAL A 4 31.88 -35.06 13.17
N HIS A 5 31.85 -34.71 14.45
CA HIS A 5 30.63 -34.55 15.23
C HIS A 5 29.86 -33.34 14.70
N THR A 6 28.77 -33.63 13.99
CA THR A 6 27.48 -32.94 14.06
C THR A 6 27.54 -31.51 14.62
N LEU A 7 27.96 -30.54 13.81
CA LEU A 7 27.25 -29.27 13.83
C LEU A 7 25.84 -29.64 13.40
N ARG A 8 24.99 -29.95 14.39
CA ARG A 8 23.56 -29.82 14.25
C ARG A 8 23.43 -28.42 13.69
N SER A 9 23.27 -28.31 12.37
CA SER A 9 22.83 -27.08 11.76
C SER A 9 21.45 -26.94 12.37
N TRP A 10 21.40 -26.31 13.54
CA TRP A 10 20.21 -25.80 14.16
C TRP A 10 19.71 -24.84 13.11
N GLY A 11 19.00 -25.41 12.14
CA GLY A 11 18.50 -24.71 11.01
C GLY A 11 17.71 -23.61 11.64
N GLN A 12 18.18 -22.38 11.44
CA GLN A 12 17.35 -21.18 11.48
C GLN A 12 15.99 -21.66 11.00
N ALA A 13 14.95 -21.56 11.83
CA ALA A 13 13.66 -22.12 11.52
C ALA A 13 13.15 -21.40 10.27
N LYS A 14 13.50 -21.94 9.08
CA LYS A 14 13.46 -21.21 7.80
C LYS A 14 12.03 -20.75 7.50
N TRP A 15 11.06 -21.55 7.95
CA TRP A 15 9.64 -21.23 7.88
C TRP A 15 9.26 -20.02 8.75
N THR A 16 9.85 -19.83 9.94
CA THR A 16 9.60 -18.65 10.79
C THR A 16 10.21 -17.40 10.19
N GLU A 17 11.40 -17.51 9.57
CA GLU A 17 12.07 -16.38 8.90
C GLU A 17 11.27 -15.93 7.67
N GLU A 18 10.80 -16.87 6.85
CA GLU A 18 9.93 -16.59 5.70
C GLU A 18 8.59 -15.98 6.15
N LEU A 19 7.95 -16.56 7.17
CA LEU A 19 6.70 -16.04 7.72
C LEU A 19 6.85 -14.62 8.27
N ALA A 20 7.92 -14.34 9.02
CA ALA A 20 8.20 -13.02 9.55
C ALA A 20 8.36 -12.00 8.41
N ARG A 21 9.05 -12.36 7.33
CA ARG A 21 9.20 -11.50 6.14
C ARG A 21 7.86 -11.20 5.48
N PHE A 22 6.96 -12.18 5.42
CA PHE A 22 5.63 -12.00 4.84
C PHE A 22 4.76 -11.07 5.68
N LEU A 23 4.70 -11.32 6.99
CA LEU A 23 3.97 -10.45 7.92
C LEU A 23 4.53 -9.03 7.91
N LEU A 24 5.84 -8.87 7.77
CA LEU A 24 6.46 -7.55 7.66
C LEU A 24 5.97 -6.81 6.42
N VAL A 25 5.87 -7.46 5.26
CA VAL A 25 5.33 -6.84 4.03
C VAL A 25 3.88 -6.40 4.24
N TRP A 26 3.05 -7.28 4.82
CA TRP A 26 1.65 -6.98 5.11
C TRP A 26 1.49 -5.78 6.06
N VAL A 27 2.20 -5.80 7.19
CA VAL A 27 2.14 -4.72 8.18
C VAL A 27 2.70 -3.42 7.61
N ALA A 28 3.79 -3.47 6.83
CA ALA A 28 4.36 -2.28 6.22
C ALA A 28 3.41 -1.64 5.20
N LEU A 29 2.78 -2.45 4.33
CA LEU A 29 1.85 -1.94 3.32
C LEU A 29 0.55 -1.41 3.94
N LEU A 30 -0.07 -2.17 4.85
CA LEU A 30 -1.31 -1.74 5.51
C LEU A 30 -1.06 -0.56 6.47
N GLY A 31 0.03 -0.60 7.24
CA GLY A 31 0.44 0.50 8.10
C GLY A 31 0.75 1.77 7.30
N GLY A 32 1.39 1.64 6.14
CA GLY A 32 1.59 2.75 5.21
C GLY A 32 0.27 3.32 4.66
N ALA A 33 -0.67 2.46 4.28
CA ALA A 33 -2.00 2.90 3.82
C ALA A 33 -2.79 3.65 4.90
N LEU A 34 -2.74 3.19 6.16
CA LEU A 34 -3.34 3.87 7.30
C LEU A 34 -2.66 5.22 7.58
N ALA A 35 -1.32 5.24 7.63
CA ALA A 35 -0.56 6.47 7.84
C ALA A 35 -0.79 7.50 6.72
N PHE A 36 -1.03 7.01 5.48
CA PHE A 36 -1.41 7.85 4.36
C PHE A 36 -2.76 8.55 4.57
N GLY A 37 -3.76 7.85 5.14
CA GLY A 37 -5.03 8.46 5.50
C GLY A 37 -4.87 9.64 6.47
N GLU A 38 -3.99 9.49 7.46
CA GLU A 38 -3.72 10.50 8.50
C GLU A 38 -2.82 11.67 8.03
N ASN A 39 -1.89 11.43 7.09
CA ASN A 39 -0.82 12.37 6.75
C ASN A 39 -0.71 12.65 5.25
N ALA A 40 -1.84 12.56 4.53
CA ALA A 40 -1.90 12.45 3.06
C ALA A 40 -0.86 13.30 2.34
N HIS A 41 -0.79 14.61 2.63
CA HIS A 41 0.18 15.49 1.99
C HIS A 41 0.71 16.63 2.87
N LEU A 42 1.11 16.37 4.12
CA LEU A 42 1.66 17.38 5.04
C LEU A 42 2.67 18.36 4.38
N GLY A 43 3.54 17.85 3.50
CA GLY A 43 4.48 18.67 2.74
C GLY A 43 3.82 19.61 1.73
N VAL A 44 2.86 19.12 0.93
CA VAL A 44 2.12 19.94 -0.05
C VAL A 44 1.18 20.89 0.66
N ASP A 45 0.50 20.45 1.72
CA ASP A 45 -0.44 21.24 2.51
C ASP A 45 0.22 22.49 3.12
N TYR A 46 1.48 22.41 3.54
CA TYR A 46 2.22 23.58 4.05
C TYR A 46 2.40 24.67 2.98
N PHE A 47 2.80 24.31 1.77
CA PHE A 47 2.96 25.26 0.67
C PHE A 47 1.61 25.74 0.15
N VAL A 48 0.64 24.84 0.07
CA VAL A 48 -0.73 25.12 -0.38
C VAL A 48 -1.47 26.04 0.59
N GLY A 49 -1.12 26.01 1.88
CA GLY A 49 -1.64 26.94 2.89
C GLY A 49 -1.29 28.42 2.63
N LYS A 50 -0.29 28.71 1.78
CA LYS A 50 0.08 30.08 1.40
C LYS A 50 -0.66 30.60 0.16
N LEU A 51 -1.45 29.76 -0.51
CA LEU A 51 -2.18 30.13 -1.73
C LEU A 51 -3.54 30.77 -1.39
N ALA A 52 -4.07 31.54 -2.35
CA ALA A 52 -5.45 32.02 -2.31
C ALA A 52 -6.44 30.83 -2.19
N PRO A 53 -7.60 31.00 -1.53
CA PRO A 53 -8.52 29.91 -1.21
C PRO A 53 -8.96 29.09 -2.44
N GLU A 54 -9.18 29.74 -3.59
CA GLU A 54 -9.55 29.07 -4.84
C GLU A 54 -8.40 28.20 -5.41
N ALA A 55 -7.18 28.75 -5.43
CA ALA A 55 -5.99 28.03 -5.90
C ALA A 55 -5.63 26.87 -4.96
N ARG A 56 -5.80 27.06 -3.65
CA ARG A 56 -5.60 26.00 -2.64
C ARG A 56 -6.50 24.80 -2.90
N LYS A 57 -7.77 25.04 -3.21
CA LYS A 57 -8.74 23.99 -3.51
C LYS A 57 -8.39 23.23 -4.80
N LEU A 58 -8.02 23.95 -5.85
CA LEU A 58 -7.64 23.35 -7.13
C LEU A 58 -6.44 22.41 -6.97
N VAL A 59 -5.41 22.84 -6.22
CA VAL A 59 -4.21 22.03 -5.98
C VAL A 59 -4.52 20.81 -5.12
N LYS A 60 -5.38 20.93 -4.09
CA LYS A 60 -5.83 19.79 -3.29
C LYS A 60 -6.53 18.72 -4.13
N VAL A 61 -7.52 19.13 -4.92
CA VAL A 61 -8.27 18.21 -5.80
C VAL A 61 -7.34 17.56 -6.82
N PHE A 62 -6.43 18.33 -7.43
CA PHE A 62 -5.44 17.79 -8.37
C PHE A 62 -4.54 16.74 -7.72
N THR A 63 -4.07 17.00 -6.49
CA THR A 63 -3.22 16.06 -5.75
C THR A 63 -3.98 14.78 -5.41
N GLN A 64 -5.21 14.89 -4.90
CA GLN A 64 -6.08 13.74 -4.61
C GLN A 64 -6.37 12.90 -5.85
N LEU A 65 -6.67 13.52 -7.00
CA LEU A 65 -6.88 12.81 -8.27
C LEU A 65 -5.61 12.10 -8.73
N THR A 66 -4.45 12.72 -8.56
CA THR A 66 -3.15 12.11 -8.89
C THR A 66 -2.89 10.89 -8.03
N VAL A 67 -3.11 10.99 -6.71
CA VAL A 67 -3.01 9.84 -5.79
C VAL A 67 -3.96 8.74 -6.20
N LEU A 68 -5.23 9.06 -6.45
CA LEU A 68 -6.24 8.08 -6.84
C LEU A 68 -5.84 7.34 -8.12
N PHE A 69 -5.31 8.07 -9.10
CA PHE A 69 -4.79 7.47 -10.33
C PHE A 69 -3.65 6.49 -10.05
N PHE A 70 -2.64 6.88 -9.26
CA PHE A 70 -1.53 5.99 -8.91
C PHE A 70 -1.96 4.81 -8.06
N ALA A 71 -2.88 5.00 -7.11
CA ALA A 71 -3.41 3.91 -6.28
C ALA A 71 -4.12 2.86 -7.14
N ILE A 72 -4.95 3.28 -8.09
CA ILE A 72 -5.62 2.36 -9.01
C ILE A 72 -4.62 1.71 -9.97
N ALA A 73 -3.79 2.50 -10.65
CA ALA A 73 -2.90 1.98 -11.68
C ALA A 73 -1.81 1.05 -11.12
N VAL A 74 -1.19 1.43 -10.01
CA VAL A 74 -0.04 0.71 -9.43
C VAL A 74 -0.50 -0.35 -8.45
N PHE A 75 -1.32 0.01 -7.46
CA PHE A 75 -1.66 -0.93 -6.38
C PHE A 75 -2.77 -1.90 -6.80
N ILE A 76 -3.81 -1.45 -7.49
CA ILE A 76 -4.89 -2.35 -7.93
C ILE A 76 -4.48 -3.10 -9.18
N ILE A 77 -4.25 -2.43 -10.30
CA ILE A 77 -3.98 -3.10 -11.58
C ILE A 77 -2.63 -3.82 -11.52
N GLY A 78 -1.56 -3.11 -11.16
CA GLY A 78 -0.24 -3.70 -11.01
C GLY A 78 -0.17 -4.77 -9.92
N GLY A 79 -0.77 -4.52 -8.75
CA GLY A 79 -0.79 -5.48 -7.65
C GLY A 79 -1.56 -6.76 -7.97
N VAL A 80 -2.73 -6.66 -8.61
CA VAL A 80 -3.50 -7.83 -9.05
C VAL A 80 -2.74 -8.61 -10.12
N GLN A 81 -2.13 -7.92 -11.10
CA GLN A 81 -1.34 -8.58 -12.15
C GLN A 81 -0.14 -9.35 -11.58
N VAL A 82 0.57 -8.76 -10.63
CA VAL A 82 1.69 -9.43 -9.96
C VAL A 82 1.19 -10.59 -9.09
N ALA A 83 0.10 -10.40 -8.35
CA ALA A 83 -0.47 -11.46 -7.51
C ALA A 83 -0.96 -12.66 -8.34
N SER A 84 -1.67 -12.41 -9.45
CA SER A 84 -2.18 -13.45 -10.33
C SER A 84 -1.06 -14.17 -11.09
N ALA A 85 -0.07 -13.44 -11.61
CA ALA A 85 1.09 -14.04 -12.28
C ALA A 85 1.89 -14.96 -11.35
N ASN A 86 1.92 -14.66 -10.05
CA ASN A 86 2.57 -15.49 -9.04
C ASN A 86 1.65 -16.57 -8.46
N MET A 87 0.37 -16.64 -8.84
CA MET A 87 -0.56 -17.72 -8.48
C MET A 87 -0.59 -18.86 -9.50
N ASP A 88 -0.28 -18.59 -10.76
CA ASP A 88 -0.25 -19.61 -11.81
C ASP A 88 0.83 -20.65 -11.51
N GLN A 89 0.43 -21.92 -11.44
CA GLN A 89 1.27 -23.06 -11.03
C GLN A 89 2.53 -23.25 -11.88
N THR A 90 2.57 -22.68 -13.09
CA THR A 90 3.74 -22.68 -14.00
C THR A 90 4.79 -21.63 -13.68
N THR A 91 4.41 -20.54 -13.00
CA THR A 91 5.29 -19.40 -12.67
C THR A 91 5.36 -19.13 -11.17
N ALA A 92 4.56 -19.84 -10.37
CA ALA A 92 4.51 -19.74 -8.94
C ALA A 92 5.88 -20.06 -8.33
N ALA A 93 6.58 -19.01 -7.90
CA ALA A 93 7.72 -19.16 -7.01
C ALA A 93 7.17 -19.70 -5.68
N LEU A 94 7.30 -21.01 -5.47
CA LEU A 94 6.97 -21.63 -4.19
C LEU A 94 8.02 -21.23 -3.16
N THR A 95 7.58 -20.88 -1.96
CA THR A 95 8.52 -20.60 -0.87
C THR A 95 9.28 -21.86 -0.46
N PRO A 96 10.61 -21.82 -0.33
CA PRO A 96 11.43 -22.98 -0.02
C PRO A 96 11.08 -23.66 1.31
N ALA A 97 10.63 -22.91 2.33
CA ALA A 97 10.32 -23.48 3.64
C ALA A 97 8.83 -23.66 3.93
N LEU A 98 7.96 -22.78 3.42
CA LEU A 98 6.51 -22.83 3.66
C LEU A 98 5.71 -23.51 2.56
N GLY A 99 6.25 -23.64 1.34
CA GLY A 99 5.52 -24.20 0.19
C GLY A 99 4.31 -23.37 -0.23
N VAL A 100 4.20 -22.13 0.25
CA VAL A 100 3.11 -21.21 -0.07
C VAL A 100 3.47 -20.41 -1.32
N THR A 101 2.49 -20.26 -2.19
CA THR A 101 2.55 -19.44 -3.39
C THR A 101 2.73 -17.97 -3.03
N MET A 102 3.78 -17.32 -3.55
CA MET A 102 4.12 -15.90 -3.30
C MET A 102 2.99 -14.91 -3.62
N GLY A 103 2.00 -15.33 -4.44
CA GLY A 103 0.78 -14.56 -4.69
C GLY A 103 0.06 -14.08 -3.42
N HIS A 104 0.08 -14.85 -2.32
CA HIS A 104 -0.52 -14.44 -1.04
C HIS A 104 0.13 -13.20 -0.44
N VAL A 105 1.44 -13.04 -0.64
CA VAL A 105 2.17 -11.86 -0.16
C VAL A 105 1.85 -10.66 -1.05
N TYR A 106 1.77 -10.89 -2.36
CA TYR A 106 1.48 -9.82 -3.31
C TYR A 106 0.03 -9.31 -3.24
N PHE A 107 -0.92 -10.09 -2.71
CA PHE A 107 -2.28 -9.59 -2.42
C PHE A 107 -2.32 -8.47 -1.38
N ALA A 108 -1.27 -8.31 -0.56
CA ALA A 108 -1.15 -7.15 0.32
C ALA A 108 -1.17 -5.83 -0.47
N LEU A 109 -0.68 -5.81 -1.71
CA LEU A 109 -0.67 -4.62 -2.58
C LEU A 109 -2.10 -4.14 -2.93
N PRO A 110 -2.96 -4.93 -3.59
CA PRO A 110 -4.30 -4.46 -3.93
C PRO A 110 -5.15 -4.16 -2.69
N ILE A 111 -4.94 -4.86 -1.58
CA ILE A 111 -5.66 -4.58 -0.33
C ILE A 111 -5.23 -3.23 0.26
N ALA A 112 -3.92 -2.97 0.35
CA ALA A 112 -3.43 -1.66 0.79
C ALA A 112 -3.88 -0.53 -0.16
N GLY A 113 -3.85 -0.79 -1.47
CA GLY A 113 -4.36 0.14 -2.49
C GLY A 113 -5.84 0.47 -2.31
N ALA A 114 -6.68 -0.52 -1.98
CA ALA A 114 -8.09 -0.31 -1.71
C ALA A 114 -8.31 0.62 -0.51
N PHE A 115 -7.54 0.45 0.58
CA PHE A 115 -7.59 1.38 1.71
C PHE A 115 -7.17 2.80 1.33
N ILE A 116 -6.08 2.96 0.57
CA ILE A 116 -5.63 4.27 0.09
C ILE A 116 -6.72 4.94 -0.76
N ILE A 117 -7.39 4.19 -1.64
CA ILE A 117 -8.49 4.68 -2.45
C ILE A 117 -9.65 5.15 -1.58
N LEU A 118 -10.04 4.38 -0.56
CA LEU A 118 -11.12 4.74 0.36
C LEU A 118 -10.82 6.06 1.07
N PHE A 119 -9.63 6.20 1.67
CA PHE A 119 -9.23 7.44 2.35
C PHE A 119 -9.16 8.63 1.39
N THR A 120 -8.64 8.43 0.18
CA THR A 120 -8.55 9.50 -0.82
C THR A 120 -9.93 9.93 -1.31
N ALA A 121 -10.86 8.98 -1.45
CA ALA A 121 -12.24 9.26 -1.84
C ALA A 121 -13.00 10.06 -0.76
N GLU A 122 -12.81 9.72 0.52
CA GLU A 122 -13.35 10.46 1.66
C GLU A 122 -12.84 11.91 1.66
N GLN A 123 -11.52 12.11 1.57
CA GLN A 123 -10.92 13.46 1.53
C GLN A 123 -11.37 14.29 0.32
N LEU A 124 -11.57 13.65 -0.83
CA LEU A 124 -12.09 14.30 -2.03
C LEU A 124 -13.55 14.73 -1.83
N ALA A 125 -14.38 13.87 -1.22
CA ALA A 125 -15.77 14.19 -0.92
C ALA A 125 -15.87 15.40 0.03
N GLU A 126 -15.08 15.42 1.11
CA GLU A 126 -15.02 16.56 2.04
C GLU A 126 -14.62 17.86 1.33
N THR A 127 -13.59 17.79 0.47
CA THR A 127 -13.10 18.96 -0.28
C THR A 127 -14.17 19.50 -1.23
N ILE A 128 -15.00 18.63 -1.82
CA ILE A 128 -16.10 19.02 -2.69
C ILE A 128 -17.26 19.60 -1.88
N LEU A 129 -17.65 18.98 -0.76
CA LEU A 129 -18.76 19.43 0.08
C LEU A 129 -18.49 20.80 0.72
N GLU A 130 -17.26 21.10 1.13
CA GLU A 130 -16.85 22.44 1.57
C GLU A 130 -17.11 23.53 0.50
N LYS A 131 -17.17 23.16 -0.79
CA LYS A 131 -17.43 24.11 -1.89
C LYS A 131 -18.86 24.62 -1.87
N ASP A 132 -19.82 23.75 -1.55
CA ASP A 132 -21.24 24.08 -1.64
C ASP A 132 -21.63 25.06 -0.52
N GLN A 133 -21.05 24.91 0.68
CA GLN A 133 -21.30 25.83 1.79
C GLN A 133 -20.75 27.25 1.56
N GLN A 134 -19.57 27.40 0.92
CA GLN A 134 -19.03 28.72 0.58
C GLN A 134 -19.77 29.41 -0.57
N LYS A 135 -20.56 28.67 -1.35
CA LYS A 135 -21.29 29.19 -2.50
C LYS A 135 -22.74 29.55 -2.17
N GLU A 136 -23.30 29.03 -1.07
CA GLU A 136 -24.63 29.41 -0.57
C GLU A 136 -24.63 30.69 0.28
N ASP A 137 -23.47 31.09 0.84
CA ASP A 137 -23.33 32.26 1.73
C ASP A 137 -22.85 33.55 1.01
N ASN A 138 -22.78 33.53 -0.33
CA ASN A 138 -22.28 34.62 -1.19
C ASN A 138 -23.29 34.95 -2.30
#